data_AF-A0A5E6UKX2-F1
#
_entry.id   AF-A0A5E6UKX2-F1
#
_cell.length_a   1.000
_cell.length_b   1.000
_cell.length_c   1.000
_cell.angle_alpha   90.00
_cell.angle_beta   90.00
_cell.angle_gamma   90.00
#
_symmetry.space_group_name_H-M   'P 1'
#
loop_
_entity.id
_entity.type
_entity.pdbx_description
1 polymer ?
#
loop_
_entity_poly.entity_id
_entity_poly.type
_entity_poly.pdbx_seq_one_letter_code
_entity_poly.pdbx_strand_id
1 'polypeptide(L)'
;MKVFLFKRCTGSRMALLLLAFCSAVLARDLDQDEALSLRQQGVILPLEQLLQQAMGHYPGAKLLEAELEEKHDVYIYEVELLTPEGVVRELGIDATTGRLLKDKED
;
A
#
# COMPACT_ATOMS: atom_id res chain seq x y z
N MET A 1 -1.53 12.57 -19.12
CA MET A 1 -2.69 12.80 -18.24
C MET A 1 -3.47 11.50 -18.18
N LYS A 2 -3.16 10.61 -17.22
CA LYS A 2 -3.84 9.32 -17.09
C LYS A 2 -5.14 9.54 -16.33
N VAL A 3 -6.23 9.49 -17.08
CA VAL A 3 -7.61 9.50 -16.58
C VAL A 3 -7.91 8.07 -16.13
N PHE A 4 -7.95 7.82 -14.82
CA PHE A 4 -8.52 6.58 -14.30
C PHE A 4 -10.03 6.75 -14.16
N LEU A 5 -10.73 6.04 -15.04
CA LEU A 5 -12.17 6.06 -15.25
C LEU A 5 -12.84 5.17 -14.18
N PHE A 6 -13.26 5.73 -13.05
CA PHE A 6 -14.05 5.00 -12.07
C PHE A 6 -15.49 4.82 -12.60
N LYS A 7 -15.86 3.58 -12.89
CA LYS A 7 -17.19 3.16 -13.36
C LYS A 7 -18.28 3.65 -12.39
N ARG A 8 -19.21 4.46 -12.92
CA ARG A 8 -20.44 4.88 -12.22
C ARG A 8 -21.47 3.75 -12.31
N CYS A 9 -21.89 3.21 -11.18
CA CYS A 9 -23.13 2.45 -11.06
C CYS A 9 -24.21 3.32 -10.39
N THR A 10 -25.13 3.80 -11.21
CA THR A 10 -26.38 4.48 -10.85
C THR A 10 -27.36 3.53 -10.18
N GLY A 11 -27.91 3.92 -9.01
CA GLY A 11 -28.96 3.17 -8.31
C GLY A 11 -29.62 3.95 -7.16
N SER A 12 -30.61 4.78 -7.53
CA SER A 12 -31.79 5.26 -6.77
C SER A 12 -31.77 5.46 -5.24
N ARG A 13 -31.76 6.74 -4.84
CA ARG A 13 -32.58 7.42 -3.80
C ARG A 13 -33.15 6.59 -2.63
N MET A 14 -32.55 6.73 -1.45
CA MET A 14 -33.32 6.87 -0.20
C MET A 14 -32.48 7.64 0.82
N ALA A 15 -33.04 8.74 1.33
CA ALA A 15 -32.41 9.61 2.30
C ALA A 15 -32.33 8.93 3.67
N LEU A 16 -31.13 8.83 4.24
CA LEU A 16 -30.91 8.74 5.68
C LEU A 16 -29.69 9.61 6.01
N LEU A 17 -29.96 10.72 6.71
CA LEU A 17 -28.95 11.59 7.32
C LEU A 17 -28.23 10.81 8.43
N LEU A 18 -27.21 10.06 8.06
CA LEU A 18 -26.13 9.67 8.96
C LEU A 18 -24.94 10.54 8.58
N LEU A 19 -24.52 11.38 9.52
CA LEU A 19 -23.21 12.02 9.54
C LEU A 19 -22.15 10.91 9.56
N ALA A 20 -21.90 10.31 8.41
CA ALA A 20 -20.69 9.58 8.15
C ALA A 20 -19.61 10.65 8.09
N PHE A 21 -18.95 10.86 9.23
CA PHE A 21 -17.58 11.32 9.26
C PHE A 21 -16.78 10.27 8.46
N CYS A 22 -16.85 10.39 7.13
CA CYS A 22 -15.85 9.82 6.26
C CYS A 22 -14.59 10.55 6.69
N SER A 23 -13.86 9.96 7.63
CA SER A 23 -12.42 10.07 7.66
C SER A 23 -12.00 9.71 6.24
N ALA A 24 -11.90 10.73 5.39
CA ALA A 24 -11.09 10.66 4.21
C ALA A 24 -9.71 10.36 4.78
N VAL A 25 -9.38 9.07 4.82
CA VAL A 25 -8.06 8.59 5.15
C VAL A 25 -7.16 9.29 4.14
N LEU A 26 -6.53 10.37 4.57
CA LEU A 26 -5.53 11.05 3.77
C LEU A 26 -4.31 10.16 3.83
N ALA A 27 -4.28 9.19 2.94
CA ALA A 27 -3.04 8.54 2.56
C ALA A 27 -2.25 9.56 1.74
N ARG A 28 -1.02 9.85 2.18
CA ARG A 28 -0.08 10.66 1.40
C ARG A 28 1.00 9.75 0.83
N ASP A 29 1.19 9.81 -0.48
CA ASP A 29 2.33 9.17 -1.14
C ASP A 29 3.60 9.92 -0.73
N LEU A 30 4.62 9.17 -0.34
CA LEU A 30 5.91 9.74 0.09
C LEU A 30 6.90 9.67 -1.06
N ASP A 31 7.64 10.77 -1.26
CA ASP A 31 8.71 10.78 -2.24
C ASP A 31 9.94 9.98 -1.77
N GLN A 32 10.87 9.76 -2.68
CA GLN A 32 12.07 8.96 -2.41
C GLN A 32 13.03 9.64 -1.42
N ASP A 33 13.05 10.97 -1.35
CA ASP A 33 13.91 11.73 -0.45
C ASP A 33 13.38 11.64 0.99
N GLU A 34 12.06 11.68 1.17
CA GLU A 34 11.40 11.46 2.46
C GLU A 34 11.61 10.03 2.96
N ALA A 35 11.43 9.03 2.08
CA ALA A 35 11.72 7.63 2.41
C ALA A 35 13.19 7.43 2.84
N LEU A 36 14.14 8.05 2.13
CA LEU A 36 15.56 8.03 2.49
C LEU A 36 15.80 8.67 3.86
N SER A 37 15.20 9.82 4.12
CA SER A 37 15.32 10.53 5.38
C SER A 37 14.78 9.72 6.56
N LEU A 38 13.58 9.13 6.43
CA LEU A 38 12.96 8.28 7.44
C LEU A 38 13.83 7.06 7.77
N ARG A 39 14.42 6.43 6.76
CA ARG A 39 15.38 5.33 6.95
C ARG A 39 16.63 5.79 7.70
N GLN A 40 17.22 6.92 7.29
CA GLN A 40 18.43 7.46 7.92
C GLN A 40 18.20 7.83 9.39
N GLN A 41 16.99 8.26 9.73
CA GLN A 41 16.57 8.54 11.11
C GLN A 41 16.24 7.28 11.92
N GLY A 42 16.17 6.11 11.27
CA GLY A 42 15.78 4.85 11.91
C GLY A 42 14.28 4.72 12.20
N VAL A 43 13.44 5.54 11.56
CA VAL A 43 11.97 5.51 11.72
C VAL A 43 11.37 4.32 10.98
N ILE A 44 11.92 3.97 9.82
CA ILE A 44 11.52 2.82 9.01
C ILE A 44 12.70 1.87 8.77
N LEU A 45 12.38 0.61 8.52
CA LEU A 45 13.34 -0.41 8.11
C LEU A 45 13.79 -0.18 6.66
N PRO A 46 15.00 -0.63 6.28
CA PRO A 46 15.45 -0.63 4.89
C PRO A 46 14.48 -1.42 4.00
N LEU A 47 14.11 -0.86 2.85
CA LEU A 47 13.21 -1.52 1.89
C LEU A 47 13.72 -2.91 1.51
N GLU A 48 15.04 -3.08 1.37
CA GLU A 48 15.63 -4.38 1.00
C GLU A 48 15.29 -5.48 2.02
N GLN A 49 15.23 -5.15 3.31
CA GLN A 49 14.86 -6.08 4.37
C GLN A 49 13.37 -6.45 4.29
N LEU A 50 12.51 -5.47 4.00
CA LEU A 50 11.07 -5.69 3.86
C LEU A 50 10.75 -6.53 2.63
N LEU A 51 11.44 -6.28 1.51
CA LEU A 51 11.30 -7.05 0.28
C LEU A 51 11.76 -8.50 0.46
N GLN A 52 12.82 -8.76 1.23
CA GLN A 52 13.22 -10.14 1.54
C GLN A 52 12.10 -10.91 2.25
N GLN A 53 11.41 -10.27 3.19
CA GLN A 53 10.27 -10.88 3.86
C GLN A 53 9.10 -11.09 2.89
N ALA A 54 8.73 -10.05 2.13
CA ALA A 54 7.65 -10.09 1.14
C ALA A 54 7.83 -11.22 0.11
N MET A 55 9.03 -11.32 -0.47
CA MET A 55 9.37 -12.37 -1.43
C MET A 55 9.40 -13.76 -0.81
N GLY A 56 9.63 -13.86 0.51
CA GLY A 56 9.52 -15.11 1.26
C GLY A 56 8.10 -15.67 1.31
N HIS A 57 7.07 -14.80 1.24
CA HIS A 57 5.67 -15.23 1.16
C HIS A 57 5.30 -15.79 -0.22
N TYR A 58 5.94 -15.29 -1.28
CA TYR A 58 5.68 -15.69 -2.66
C TYR A 58 6.97 -16.07 -3.39
N PRO A 59 7.51 -17.28 -3.15
CA PRO A 59 8.75 -17.73 -3.78
C PRO A 59 8.67 -17.69 -5.31
N GLY A 60 9.68 -17.10 -5.95
CA GLY A 60 9.75 -16.96 -7.40
C GLY A 60 8.92 -15.81 -7.98
N ALA A 61 8.20 -15.06 -7.14
CA ALA A 61 7.52 -13.84 -7.57
C ALA A 61 8.52 -12.74 -7.97
N LYS A 62 8.06 -11.84 -8.83
CA LYS A 62 8.81 -10.67 -9.29
C LYS A 62 8.21 -9.41 -8.70
N LEU A 63 9.06 -8.55 -8.15
CA LEU A 63 8.64 -7.21 -7.73
C LEU A 63 8.20 -6.41 -8.96
N LEU A 64 6.99 -5.87 -8.91
CA LEU A 64 6.46 -4.93 -9.88
C LEU A 64 6.63 -3.49 -9.39
N GLU A 65 6.19 -3.23 -8.16
CA GLU A 65 6.13 -1.90 -7.57
C GLU A 65 6.32 -1.97 -6.05
N ALA A 66 6.86 -0.88 -5.49
CA ALA A 66 6.97 -0.68 -4.05
C ALA A 66 6.80 0.81 -3.76
N GLU A 67 5.72 1.16 -3.08
CA GLU A 67 5.41 2.55 -2.72
C GLU A 67 5.35 2.68 -1.19
N LEU A 68 5.88 3.79 -0.68
CA LEU A 68 5.79 4.13 0.74
C LEU A 68 4.65 5.13 0.92
N GLU A 69 3.65 4.74 1.71
CA GLU A 69 2.52 5.59 2.06
C GLU A 69 2.52 5.88 3.55
N GLU A 70 2.02 7.04 3.94
CA GLU A 70 1.66 7.32 5.33
C GLU A 70 0.14 7.39 5.48
N LYS A 71 -0.39 6.54 6.36
CA LYS A 71 -1.82 6.47 6.71
C LYS A 71 -1.98 6.60 8.21
N HIS A 72 -2.54 7.72 8.68
CA HIS A 72 -2.75 8.00 10.11
C HIS A 72 -1.47 7.83 10.96
N ASP A 73 -0.40 8.50 10.57
CA ASP A 73 0.92 8.46 11.24
C ASP A 73 1.59 7.06 11.23
N VAL A 74 1.10 6.14 10.39
CA VAL A 74 1.71 4.82 10.17
C VAL A 74 2.29 4.77 8.76
N TYR A 75 3.59 4.48 8.68
CA TYR A 75 4.28 4.23 7.42
C TYR A 75 4.05 2.80 6.95
N ILE A 76 3.57 2.65 5.72
CA ILE A 76 3.22 1.36 5.12
C ILE A 76 3.90 1.28 3.76
N TYR A 77 4.65 0.21 3.53
CA TYR A 77 5.07 -0.16 2.17
C TYR A 77 3.96 -0.98 1.52
N GLU A 78 3.42 -0.50 0.41
CA GLU A 78 2.57 -1.27 -0.50
C GLU A 78 3.47 -1.88 -1.58
N VAL A 79 3.54 -3.21 -1.60
CA VAL A 79 4.42 -3.99 -2.49
C VAL A 79 3.58 -4.83 -3.42
N GLU A 80 3.75 -4.64 -4.73
CA GLU A 80 3.10 -5.45 -5.74
C GLU A 80 4.05 -6.52 -6.29
N LEU A 81 3.59 -7.78 -6.23
CA LEU A 81 4.35 -8.94 -6.66
C LEU A 81 3.60 -9.69 -7.77
N LEU A 82 4.28 -9.97 -8.90
CA LEU A 82 3.80 -10.90 -9.90
C LEU A 82 4.25 -12.32 -9.56
N THR A 83 3.30 -13.18 -9.21
CA THR A 83 3.55 -14.60 -8.91
C THR A 83 3.90 -15.41 -10.17
N PRO A 84 4.55 -16.59 -10.03
CA PRO A 84 4.78 -17.50 -11.16
C PRO A 84 3.51 -17.93 -11.89
N GLU A 85 2.37 -17.92 -11.21
CA GLU A 85 1.05 -18.24 -11.75
C GLU A 85 0.43 -17.09 -12.56
N GLY A 86 1.07 -15.93 -12.61
CA GLY A 86 0.60 -14.75 -13.33
C GLY A 86 -0.40 -13.89 -12.55
N VAL A 87 -0.55 -14.13 -11.25
CA VAL A 87 -1.41 -13.37 -10.34
C VAL A 87 -0.62 -12.24 -9.70
N VAL A 88 -1.20 -11.03 -9.62
CA VAL A 88 -0.63 -9.89 -8.90
C VAL A 88 -1.08 -9.93 -7.44
N ARG A 89 -0.12 -9.85 -6.52
CA ARG A 89 -0.37 -9.78 -5.08
C ARG A 89 0.05 -8.41 -4.57
N GLU A 90 -0.86 -7.72 -3.91
CA GLU A 90 -0.58 -6.48 -3.20
C GLU A 90 -0.40 -6.79 -1.70
N LEU A 91 0.78 -6.49 -1.18
CA LEU A 91 1.14 -6.67 0.22
C LEU A 91 1.31 -5.31 0.89
N GLY A 92 0.57 -5.07 1.97
CA GLY A 92 0.78 -3.90 2.83
C GLY A 92 1.63 -4.30 4.02
N ILE A 93 2.80 -3.66 4.19
CA ILE A 93 3.79 -4.00 5.23
C ILE A 93 4.05 -2.77 6.09
N ASP A 94 3.92 -2.92 7.40
CA ASP A 94 4.29 -1.89 8.37
C ASP A 94 5.79 -1.57 8.25
N ALA A 95 6.14 -0.34 7.85
CA ALA A 95 7.51 0.01 7.49
C ALA A 95 8.45 0.06 8.71
N THR A 96 7.92 0.24 9.92
CA THR A 96 8.70 0.32 11.16
C THR A 96 8.98 -1.07 11.75
N THR A 97 8.02 -1.99 11.63
CA THR A 97 8.10 -3.32 12.27
C THR A 97 8.31 -4.47 11.31
N GLY A 98 8.05 -4.26 10.02
CA GLY A 98 8.02 -5.29 8.99
C GLY A 98 6.78 -6.18 9.04
N ARG A 99 5.80 -5.91 9.90
CA ARG A 99 4.60 -6.77 10.02
C ARG A 99 3.74 -6.67 8.76
N LEU A 100 3.32 -7.82 8.22
CA LEU A 100 2.33 -7.89 7.15
C LEU A 100 0.96 -7.45 7.68
N LEU A 101 0.40 -6.39 7.09
CA LEU A 101 -0.89 -5.79 7.43
C LEU A 101 -1.99 -6.19 6.45
N LYS A 102 -1.62 -6.40 5.18
CA LYS A 102 -2.55 -6.70 4.08
C LYS A 102 -1.90 -7.69 3.13
N ASP A 103 -2.71 -8.60 2.61
CA ASP A 103 -2.34 -9.49 1.52
C ASP A 103 -3.60 -9.75 0.68
N LYS A 104 -3.64 -9.16 -0.51
CA LYS A 104 -4.75 -9.34 -1.45
C LYS A 104 -4.24 -9.64 -2.85
N GLU A 105 -5.10 -10.26 -3.65
CA GLU A 105 -4.97 -10.28 -5.10
C GLU A 105 -5.49 -8.94 -5.66
N ASP A 106 -4.81 -8.41 -6.68
CA ASP A 106 -5.20 -7.16 -7.37
C ASP A 106 -5.76 -7.42 -8.78
#